data_AF-A0A1G9PD50-F1
#
_entry.id   AF-A0A1G9PD50-F1
#
_cell.length_a   1.000
_cell.length_b   1.000
_cell.length_c   1.000
_cell.angle_alpha   90.00
_cell.angle_beta   90.00
_cell.angle_gamma   90.00
#
_symmetry.space_group_name_H-M   'P 1'
#
loop_
_entity.id
_entity.type
_entity.pdbx_description
1 polymer ?
#
loop_
_entity_poly.entity_id
_entity_poly.type
_entity_poly.pdbx_seq_one_letter_code
_entity_poly.pdbx_strand_id
1 'polypeptide(L)'
;MTNTSTPNRVERACTELLRKGQAVTFAAVAAHTGLGRTTLYRDPMIRATIEENRHRAAASGTLNGLTEEIATLPTALDILATSVRRHEEQLQKLTSRSS
;
A
#
# COMPACT_ATOMS: atom_id res chain seq x y z
N MET A 1 -17.86 13.70 -4.13
CA MET A 1 -17.92 12.53 -3.22
C MET A 1 -17.15 11.40 -3.88
N THR A 2 -15.88 11.20 -3.54
CA THR A 2 -15.04 10.21 -4.21
C THR A 2 -15.44 8.81 -3.75
N ASN A 3 -16.03 8.03 -4.66
CA ASN A 3 -16.24 6.60 -4.50
C ASN A 3 -14.85 5.97 -4.30
N THR A 4 -14.44 5.83 -3.05
CA THR A 4 -13.18 5.19 -2.69
C THR A 4 -13.31 3.74 -3.08
N SER A 5 -12.65 3.38 -4.18
CA SER A 5 -12.59 2.03 -4.73
C SER A 5 -12.37 1.04 -3.60
N THR A 6 -13.13 -0.05 -3.57
CA THR A 6 -13.02 -1.14 -2.58
C THR A 6 -11.56 -1.48 -2.19
N PRO A 7 -10.57 -1.49 -3.11
CA PRO A 7 -9.15 -1.64 -2.78
C PRO A 7 -8.61 -0.61 -1.78
N ASN A 8 -8.92 0.67 -1.92
CA ASN A 8 -8.45 1.72 -0.99
C ASN A 8 -9.01 1.55 0.42
N ARG A 9 -10.22 0.99 0.56
CA ARG A 9 -10.80 0.70 1.88
C ARG A 9 -10.11 -0.50 2.53
N VAL A 10 -9.77 -1.53 1.74
CA VAL A 10 -9.01 -2.70 2.20
C VAL A 10 -7.61 -2.28 2.63
N GLU A 11 -6.91 -1.50 1.83
CA GLU A 11 -5.56 -1.02 2.14
C GLU A 11 -5.54 -0.24 3.46
N ARG A 12 -6.46 0.73 3.63
CA ARG A 12 -6.61 1.47 4.88
C ARG A 12 -6.91 0.58 6.08
N ALA A 13 -7.76 -0.44 5.90
CA ALA A 13 -8.05 -1.40 6.97
C ALA A 13 -6.81 -2.22 7.36
N CYS A 14 -5.98 -2.63 6.40
CA CYS A 14 -4.72 -3.30 6.68
C CYS A 14 -3.77 -2.39 7.48
N THR A 15 -3.60 -1.12 7.09
CA THR A 15 -2.77 -0.16 7.81
C THR A 15 -3.25 0.08 9.25
N GLU A 16 -4.57 0.20 9.46
CA GLU A 16 -5.13 0.39 10.80
C GLU A 16 -4.95 -0.85 11.69
N LEU A 17 -5.07 -2.06 11.14
CA LEU A 17 -4.80 -3.29 11.87
C LEU A 17 -3.33 -3.38 12.30
N LEU A 18 -2.41 -3.06 11.38
CA LEU A 18 -0.97 -3.00 11.67
C LEU A 18 -0.66 -1.97 12.77
N ARG A 19 -1.22 -0.76 12.68
CA ARG A 19 -1.03 0.30 13.67
C ARG A 19 -1.53 -0.10 15.06
N LYS A 20 -2.57 -0.92 15.14
CA LYS A 20 -3.12 -1.46 16.39
C LYS A 20 -2.38 -2.71 16.90
N GLY A 21 -1.36 -3.18 16.19
CA GLY A 21 -0.67 -4.44 16.50
C GLY A 21 -1.54 -5.69 16.30
N GLN A 22 -2.63 -5.57 15.53
CA GLN A 22 -3.55 -6.67 15.26
C GLN A 22 -3.13 -7.44 14.01
N ALA A 23 -3.36 -8.75 14.02
CA ALA A 23 -3.03 -9.59 12.88
C ALA A 23 -3.86 -9.21 11.64
N VAL A 24 -3.18 -8.95 10.53
CA VAL A 24 -3.82 -8.70 9.23
C VAL A 24 -4.32 -10.03 8.67
N THR A 25 -5.61 -10.31 8.88
CA THR A 25 -6.30 -11.50 8.37
C THR A 25 -7.53 -11.11 7.57
N PHE A 26 -7.96 -11.96 6.64
CA PHE A 26 -9.22 -11.75 5.89
C PHE A 26 -10.43 -11.53 6.80
N ALA A 27 -10.47 -12.20 7.97
CA ALA A 27 -11.53 -12.00 8.95
C ALA A 27 -11.48 -10.62 9.60
N ALA A 28 -10.29 -10.15 10.00
CA ALA A 28 -10.11 -8.84 10.59
C ALA A 28 -10.39 -7.71 9.59
N VAL A 29 -9.92 -7.87 8.34
CA VAL A 29 -10.17 -6.92 7.25
C VAL A 29 -11.65 -6.86 6.89
N ALA A 30 -12.35 -8.00 6.83
CA ALA A 30 -13.80 -8.05 6.62
C ALA A 30 -14.55 -7.30 7.73
N ALA A 31 -14.20 -7.55 9.00
CA ALA A 31 -14.79 -6.86 10.14
C ALA A 31 -14.54 -5.34 10.10
N HIS A 32 -13.35 -4.91 9.66
CA HIS A 32 -12.97 -3.50 9.64
C HIS A 32 -13.55 -2.73 8.44
N THR A 33 -13.79 -3.40 7.31
CA THR A 33 -14.31 -2.79 6.06
C THR A 33 -15.82 -2.96 5.87
N GLY A 34 -16.45 -3.88 6.61
CA GLY A 34 -17.83 -4.28 6.39
C GLY A 34 -18.05 -5.14 5.14
N LEU A 35 -16.97 -5.59 4.48
CA LEU A 35 -17.04 -6.44 3.30
C LEU A 35 -17.19 -7.91 3.69
N GLY A 36 -17.96 -8.67 2.90
CA GLY A 36 -18.04 -10.12 3.04
C GLY A 36 -16.70 -10.78 2.71
N ARG A 37 -16.32 -11.84 3.43
CA ARG A 37 -15.07 -12.60 3.17
C ARG A 37 -15.01 -13.11 1.72
N THR A 38 -16.15 -13.56 1.19
CA THR A 38 -16.29 -13.99 -0.22
C THR A 38 -15.92 -12.89 -1.20
N THR A 39 -16.29 -11.64 -0.92
CA THR A 39 -15.89 -10.48 -1.74
C THR A 39 -14.38 -10.26 -1.70
N LEU A 40 -13.75 -10.43 -0.53
CA LEU A 40 -12.30 -10.29 -0.37
C LEU A 40 -11.51 -11.40 -1.09
N TYR A 41 -12.03 -12.63 -1.11
CA TYR A 41 -11.38 -13.76 -1.79
C TYR A 41 -11.54 -13.73 -3.31
N ARG A 42 -12.61 -13.12 -3.83
CA ARG A 42 -12.94 -13.12 -5.26
C ARG A 42 -12.07 -12.17 -6.07
N ASP A 43 -11.59 -11.10 -5.44
CA ASP A 43 -10.74 -10.11 -6.09
C ASP A 43 -9.25 -10.45 -5.84
N PRO A 44 -8.48 -10.83 -6.88
CA PRO A 44 -7.09 -11.22 -6.73
C PRO A 44 -6.18 -10.07 -6.26
N MET A 45 -6.52 -8.81 -6.58
CA MET A 45 -5.77 -7.65 -6.12
C MET A 45 -5.97 -7.44 -4.62
N ILE A 46 -7.22 -7.49 -4.15
CA ILE A 46 -7.54 -7.39 -2.72
C ILE A 46 -6.87 -8.51 -1.93
N ARG A 47 -6.91 -9.74 -2.46
CA ARG A 47 -6.24 -10.90 -1.86
C ARG A 47 -4.72 -10.67 -1.77
N ALA A 48 -4.08 -10.20 -2.84
CA ALA A 48 -2.65 -9.92 -2.85
C ALA A 48 -2.27 -8.85 -1.82
N THR A 49 -3.04 -7.75 -1.73
CA THR A 49 -2.79 -6.69 -0.75
C THR A 49 -2.87 -7.20 0.69
N ILE A 50 -3.91 -7.96 1.04
CA ILE A 50 -4.04 -8.51 2.41
C ILE A 50 -2.87 -9.42 2.74
N GLU A 51 -2.47 -10.25 1.78
CA GLU A 51 -1.40 -11.21 1.95
C GLU A 51 -0.02 -10.54 2.08
N GLU A 52 0.28 -9.54 1.26
CA GLU A 52 1.50 -8.75 1.37
C GLU A 52 1.59 -8.03 2.73
N ASN A 53 0.50 -7.39 3.16
CA ASN A 53 0.45 -6.73 4.46
C ASN A 53 0.63 -7.73 5.61
N ARG A 54 0.12 -8.96 5.47
CA ARG A 54 0.30 -10.04 6.45
C ARG A 54 1.74 -10.51 6.53
N HIS A 55 2.42 -10.67 5.39
CA HIS A 55 3.84 -11.01 5.35
C HIS A 55 4.70 -9.90 5.95
N ARG A 56 4.41 -8.65 5.61
CA ARG A 56 5.09 -7.49 6.19
C ARG A 56 4.90 -7.44 7.71
N ALA A 57 3.68 -7.65 8.21
CA ALA A 57 3.41 -7.75 9.66
C ALA A 57 4.27 -8.81 10.35
N ALA A 58 4.38 -9.99 9.74
CA ALA A 58 5.17 -11.09 10.28
C ALA A 58 6.68 -10.78 10.28
N ALA A 59 7.17 -10.09 9.25
CA ALA A 59 8.56 -9.64 9.18
C ALA A 59 8.84 -8.52 10.21
N SER A 60 8.03 -7.46 10.25
CA SER A 60 8.16 -6.33 11.18
C SER A 60 7.96 -6.72 12.66
N GLY A 61 7.37 -7.88 12.95
CA GLY A 61 7.30 -8.46 14.30
C GLY A 61 8.65 -8.90 14.87
N THR A 62 9.72 -8.88 14.06
CA THR A 62 11.09 -9.13 14.48
C THR A 62 11.91 -7.84 14.39
N LEU A 63 12.78 -7.57 15.38
CA LEU A 63 13.70 -6.41 15.36
C LEU A 63 14.51 -6.34 14.05
N ASN A 64 14.80 -7.51 13.46
CA ASN A 64 15.50 -7.59 12.19
C ASN A 64 14.64 -7.14 11.00
N GLY A 65 13.35 -7.51 10.96
CA GLY A 65 12.46 -7.06 9.90
C GLY A 65 12.14 -5.56 9.94
N LEU A 66 12.09 -4.95 11.13
CA LEU A 66 12.03 -3.48 11.25
C LEU A 66 13.31 -2.81 10.73
N THR A 67 14.47 -3.42 10.95
CA THR A 67 15.75 -2.92 10.45
C THR A 67 15.85 -3.01 8.93
N GLU A 68 15.38 -4.11 8.34
CA GLU A 68 15.28 -4.30 6.89
C GLU A 68 14.28 -3.32 6.24
N GLU A 69 13.13 -3.09 6.87
CA GLU A 69 12.13 -2.13 6.37
C GLU A 69 12.67 -0.70 6.37
N ILE A 70 13.38 -0.29 7.43
CA ILE A 70 14.08 1.01 7.49
C ILE A 70 15.18 1.09 6.41
N ALA A 71 15.88 -0.01 6.14
CA ALA A 71 16.93 -0.04 5.13
C ALA A 71 16.41 0.12 3.68
N THR A 72 15.14 -0.23 3.41
CA THR A 72 14.55 -0.15 2.05
C THR A 72 13.86 1.18 1.74
N LEU A 73 13.46 1.94 2.75
CA LEU A 73 12.83 3.26 2.61
C LEU A 73 13.66 4.27 1.80
N PRO A 74 14.99 4.42 1.99
CA PRO A 74 15.81 5.32 1.19
C PRO A 74 15.76 5.00 -0.31
N THR A 75 15.79 3.70 -0.66
CA THR A 75 15.72 3.24 -2.05
C THR A 75 14.38 3.57 -2.69
N ALA A 76 13.28 3.35 -1.98
CA ALA A 76 11.95 3.71 -2.47
C ALA A 76 11.80 5.23 -2.67
N LEU A 77 12.37 6.03 -1.75
CA LEU A 77 12.40 7.50 -1.89
C LEU A 77 13.19 7.95 -3.12
N ASP A 78 14.33 7.33 -3.41
CA ASP A 78 15.17 7.69 -4.55
C ASP A 78 14.48 7.38 -5.89
N ILE A 79 13.80 6.23 -5.97
CA ILE A 79 12.97 5.86 -7.12
C ILE A 79 11.87 6.90 -7.34
N LEU A 80 11.17 7.32 -6.26
CA LEU A 80 10.12 8.32 -6.35
C LEU A 80 10.68 9.69 -6.78
N ALA A 81 11.78 10.13 -6.19
CA ALA A 81 12.42 11.40 -6.53
C ALA A 81 12.85 11.43 -8.01
N THR A 82 13.37 10.32 -8.53
CA THR A 82 13.73 10.17 -9.94
C THR A 82 12.51 10.25 -10.85
N SER A 83 11.40 9.62 -10.45
CA SER A 83 10.15 9.66 -11.19
C SER A 83 9.57 11.08 -11.25
N VAL A 84 9.55 11.79 -10.12
CA VAL A 84 9.07 13.18 -10.04
C VAL A 84 9.89 14.10 -10.95
N ARG A 85 11.23 14.04 -10.87
CA ARG A 85 12.12 14.84 -11.73
C ARG A 85 11.85 14.58 -13.21
N ARG A 86 11.69 13.31 -13.59
CA ARG A 86 11.38 12.94 -14.97
C ARG A 86 10.04 13.52 -15.43
N HIS A 87 9.01 13.49 -14.59
CA HIS A 87 7.71 14.07 -14.91
C HIS A 87 7.79 15.59 -15.05
N GLU A 88 8.52 16.28 -14.16
CA GLU A 88 8.74 17.73 -14.25
C GLU A 88 9.47 18.11 -15.56
N GLU A 89 10.51 17.36 -15.95
CA GLU A 89 11.21 17.56 -17.22
C GLU A 89 10.32 17.33 -18.44
N GLN A 90 9.41 16.35 -18.37
CA GLN A 90 8.43 16.10 -19.44
C GLN A 90 7.41 17.24 -19.55
N LEU A 91 6.91 17.74 -18.42
CA LEU A 91 6.00 18.89 -18.39
C LEU A 91 6.70 20.15 -18.96
N GLN A 92 7.96 20.37 -18.59
CA GLN A 92 8.75 21.50 -19.09
C GLN A 92 8.95 21.44 -20.62
N LYS A 93 9.18 20.24 -21.18
CA LYS A 93 9.31 20.03 -22.64
C LYS A 93 8.00 20.20 -23.39
N LEU A 94 6.86 19.90 -22.76
CA LEU A 94 5.56 20.06 -23.37
C LEU A 94 5.13 21.53 -23.39
N THR A 95 5.34 22.25 -22.29
CA THR A 95 5.02 23.69 -22.22
C THR A 95 5.95 24.56 -23.08
N SER A 96 7.20 24.14 -23.31
CA SER A 96 8.15 24.85 -24.17
C SER A 96 7.96 24.56 -25.66
N ARG A 97 7.28 23.45 -26.03
CA ARG A 97 6.95 23.11 -27.43
C ARG A 97 5.58 23.65 -27.86
N SER A 98 4.78 24.12 -26.91
CA SER A 98 3.48 24.77 -27.15
C SER A 98 3.55 26.30 -27.11
N SER A 99 4.74 26.88 -26.94
CA SER A 99 5.02 28.33 -27.09
C SER A 99 5.84 28.56 -28.35
#